data_AF-A0A6B2DX44-F1
#
_entry.id   AF-A0A6B2DX44-F1
#
_cell.length_a   1.000
_cell.length_b   1.000
_cell.length_c   1.000
_cell.angle_alpha   90.00
_cell.angle_beta   90.00
_cell.angle_gamma   90.00
#
_symmetry.space_group_name_H-M   'P 1'
#
loop_
_entity.id
_entity.type
_entity.pdbx_description
1 polymer ?
#
loop_
_entity_poly.entity_id
_entity_poly.type
_entity_poly.pdbx_seq_one_letter_code
_entity_poly.pdbx_strand_id
1 'polypeptide(L)'
;MLGAAVPLPESDGYLFTSRLSLRSHPWLADHTVAGTTLLPGTALLELVLRTAAETGCDVVTDLTLEAPLVLPEQGVQVQVTVGAPDAGARPVRVHARRDATEPWTRHAEGTVTEGTKPVVALTEWPPAGAEPVAVDDVYPRFAEAGFGYGPAFQGLRAAWTRDDELFAEVGLTDVPAGFLLHPALFDAALHTAALRGDGTAQLPFAWTGVHLAATGATSMRVRLTPVPEGFALALADRTGAPVGVVDALALRPFSAEGLGVRDALFRVDWVPAGTSSGFTRCAVLGDDPDLVTALEQAGAEVVSVQSGSNPTEHSRPAAAEVAFLPVPRGTGAVPDVVRETVTGVLATVREWAAGDGPRLVVVTRGAVATRDGEDVPDLAAAAVW
;
A
#
# COMPACT_ATOMS: atom_id res chain seq x y z
N MET A 1 -12.65 -8.15 -21.10
CA MET A 1 -11.68 -7.15 -20.61
C MET A 1 -10.33 -7.16 -21.34
N LEU A 2 -9.85 -8.29 -21.86
CA LEU A 2 -8.67 -8.34 -22.74
C LEU A 2 -9.05 -8.10 -24.21
N GLY A 3 -8.14 -7.48 -24.98
CA GLY A 3 -8.37 -7.09 -26.37
C GLY A 3 -7.53 -7.90 -27.37
N ALA A 4 -6.27 -7.52 -27.54
CA ALA A 4 -5.34 -8.17 -28.46
C ALA A 4 -4.17 -8.81 -27.70
N ALA A 5 -3.68 -9.96 -28.20
CA ALA A 5 -2.50 -10.67 -27.72
C ALA A 5 -1.39 -10.62 -28.78
N VAL A 6 -0.18 -10.24 -28.37
CA VAL A 6 0.99 -10.12 -29.25
C VAL A 6 2.13 -10.92 -28.63
N PRO A 7 2.56 -12.04 -29.23
CA PRO A 7 3.79 -12.70 -28.80
C PRO A 7 4.97 -11.77 -29.06
N LEU A 8 5.85 -11.64 -28.07
CA LEU A 8 7.07 -10.83 -28.16
C LEU A 8 8.16 -11.69 -28.80
N PRO A 9 8.64 -11.31 -30.01
CA PRO A 9 9.77 -11.99 -30.61
C PRO A 9 10.96 -11.97 -29.65
N GLU A 10 11.77 -13.03 -29.68
CA GLU A 10 13.04 -13.12 -28.93
C GLU A 10 12.94 -13.33 -27.41
N SER A 11 11.77 -13.19 -26.77
CA SER A 11 11.64 -13.29 -25.31
C SER A 11 10.68 -14.36 -24.78
N ASP A 12 10.10 -15.22 -25.63
CA ASP A 12 9.02 -16.19 -25.29
C ASP A 12 7.93 -15.58 -24.37
N GLY A 13 7.71 -14.28 -24.54
CA GLY A 13 6.83 -13.46 -23.72
C GLY A 13 5.60 -13.02 -24.52
N TYR A 14 4.62 -12.48 -23.82
CA TYR A 14 3.38 -12.03 -24.41
C TYR A 14 3.03 -10.63 -23.91
N LEU A 15 2.55 -9.79 -24.83
CA LEU A 15 1.95 -8.51 -24.53
C LEU A 15 0.47 -8.56 -24.88
N PHE A 16 -0.38 -8.32 -23.89
CA PHE A 16 -1.80 -8.15 -24.07
C PHE A 16 -2.17 -6.69 -23.94
N THR A 17 -3.08 -6.23 -24.79
CA THR A 17 -3.54 -4.83 -24.79
C THR A 17 -5.06 -4.77 -24.76
N SER A 18 -5.60 -3.79 -24.03
CA SER A 18 -7.03 -3.50 -24.05
C SER A 18 -7.33 -2.04 -23.72
N ARG A 19 -8.59 -1.65 -23.89
CA ARG A 19 -9.11 -0.36 -23.41
C ARG A 19 -10.28 -0.62 -22.47
N LEU A 20 -10.17 -0.13 -21.24
CA LEU A 20 -11.23 -0.21 -20.24
C LEU A 20 -11.95 1.14 -20.18
N SER A 21 -13.29 1.12 -20.20
CA SER A 21 -14.10 2.34 -20.09
C SER A 21 -15.46 1.99 -19.52
N LEU A 22 -16.11 2.97 -18.88
CA LEU A 22 -17.48 2.79 -18.35
C LEU A 22 -18.49 2.52 -19.48
N ARG A 23 -18.23 2.98 -20.70
CA ARG A 23 -19.08 2.67 -21.86
C ARG A 23 -19.05 1.19 -22.25
N SER A 24 -17.87 0.55 -22.18
CA SER A 24 -17.71 -0.86 -22.54
C SER A 24 -17.98 -1.82 -21.38
N HIS A 25 -17.78 -1.37 -20.15
CA HIS A 25 -18.00 -2.15 -18.93
C HIS A 25 -18.75 -1.29 -17.90
N PRO A 26 -20.07 -1.09 -18.06
CA PRO A 26 -20.84 -0.16 -17.22
C PRO A 26 -20.82 -0.49 -15.74
N TRP A 27 -20.74 -1.77 -15.39
CA TRP A 27 -20.63 -2.23 -14.00
C TRP A 27 -19.43 -1.62 -13.26
N LEU A 28 -18.36 -1.20 -13.96
CA LEU A 28 -17.21 -0.54 -13.32
C LEU A 28 -17.58 0.78 -12.64
N ALA A 29 -18.65 1.45 -13.07
CA ALA A 29 -19.11 2.69 -12.45
C ALA A 29 -19.59 2.47 -11.00
N ASP A 30 -19.98 1.25 -10.67
CA ASP A 30 -20.51 0.85 -9.36
C ASP A 30 -19.41 0.53 -8.34
N HIS A 31 -18.13 0.76 -8.66
CA HIS A 31 -17.03 0.59 -7.71
C HIS A 31 -16.32 1.93 -7.49
N THR A 32 -16.75 2.65 -6.45
CA THR A 32 -16.21 3.96 -6.11
C THR A 32 -15.62 3.99 -4.70
N VAL A 33 -14.55 4.76 -4.53
CA VAL A 33 -13.94 5.03 -3.23
C VAL A 33 -13.71 6.53 -3.11
N ALA A 34 -14.24 7.14 -2.05
CA ALA A 34 -14.32 8.59 -1.85
C ALA A 34 -14.85 9.33 -3.10
N GLY A 35 -15.90 8.79 -3.72
CA GLY A 35 -16.52 9.35 -4.93
C GLY A 35 -15.73 9.16 -6.23
N THR A 36 -14.55 8.52 -6.19
CA THR A 36 -13.73 8.25 -7.37
C THR A 36 -13.94 6.83 -7.86
N THR A 37 -14.23 6.64 -9.15
CA THR A 37 -14.35 5.30 -9.75
C THR A 37 -12.97 4.65 -9.86
N LEU A 38 -12.81 3.52 -9.19
CA LEU A 38 -11.58 2.72 -9.20
C LEU A 38 -11.86 1.38 -9.89
N LEU A 39 -10.89 0.91 -10.67
CA LEU A 39 -10.88 -0.49 -11.09
C LEU A 39 -10.65 -1.37 -9.84
N PRO A 40 -11.53 -2.33 -9.53
CA PRO A 40 -11.35 -3.19 -8.36
C PRO A 40 -10.12 -4.08 -8.51
N GLY A 41 -9.48 -4.43 -7.39
CA GLY A 41 -8.32 -5.32 -7.37
C GLY A 41 -8.61 -6.68 -8.00
N THR A 42 -9.83 -7.19 -7.87
CA THR A 42 -10.30 -8.43 -8.50
C THR A 42 -10.34 -8.34 -10.02
N ALA A 43 -10.51 -7.15 -10.61
CA ALA A 43 -10.44 -6.98 -12.06
C ALA A 43 -9.00 -6.99 -12.58
N LEU A 44 -8.04 -6.49 -11.79
CA LEU A 44 -6.61 -6.67 -12.09
C LEU A 44 -6.21 -8.15 -12.01
N LEU A 45 -6.71 -8.87 -11.01
CA LEU A 45 -6.49 -10.31 -10.87
C LEU A 45 -7.12 -11.11 -12.03
N GLU A 46 -8.35 -10.80 -12.44
CA GLU A 46 -9.00 -11.42 -13.60
C GLU A 46 -8.19 -11.20 -14.91
N LEU A 47 -7.64 -9.99 -15.11
CA LEU A 47 -6.74 -9.74 -16.24
C LEU A 47 -5.52 -10.67 -16.19
N VAL A 48 -4.89 -10.79 -15.02
CA VAL A 48 -3.72 -11.66 -14.82
C VAL A 48 -4.07 -13.12 -15.07
N LEU A 49 -5.11 -13.66 -14.43
CA LEU A 49 -5.57 -15.05 -14.60
C LEU A 49 -5.86 -15.36 -16.07
N ARG A 50 -6.56 -14.45 -16.76
CA ARG A 50 -6.91 -14.66 -18.17
C ARG A 50 -5.68 -14.63 -19.08
N THR A 51 -4.68 -13.78 -18.81
CA THR A 51 -3.41 -13.79 -19.56
C THR A 51 -2.53 -14.99 -19.23
N ALA A 52 -2.54 -15.45 -17.98
CA ALA A 52 -1.81 -16.63 -17.54
C ALA A 52 -2.30 -17.88 -18.27
N ALA A 53 -3.63 -18.04 -18.41
CA ALA A 53 -4.24 -19.15 -19.13
C ALA A 53 -3.83 -19.19 -20.61
N GLU A 54 -3.61 -18.04 -21.26
CA GLU A 54 -3.12 -17.96 -22.65
C GLU A 54 -1.65 -18.40 -22.77
N THR A 55 -0.90 -18.42 -21.66
CA THR A 55 0.50 -18.88 -21.59
C THR A 55 0.64 -20.24 -20.92
N GLY A 56 -0.46 -20.98 -20.72
CA GLY A 56 -0.47 -22.30 -20.07
C GLY A 56 -0.29 -22.29 -18.56
N CYS A 57 -0.33 -21.11 -17.92
CA CYS A 57 -0.22 -20.97 -16.47
C CYS A 57 -1.61 -20.89 -15.83
N ASP A 58 -1.81 -21.66 -14.77
CA ASP A 58 -3.11 -21.85 -14.11
C ASP A 58 -3.12 -21.35 -12.66
N VAL A 59 -1.96 -20.95 -12.14
CA VAL A 59 -1.78 -20.50 -10.77
C VAL A 59 -1.11 -19.13 -10.76
N VAL A 60 -1.70 -18.18 -10.07
CA VAL A 60 -1.04 -16.93 -9.68
C VAL A 60 -0.34 -17.19 -8.36
N THR A 61 0.98 -17.34 -8.38
CA THR A 61 1.78 -17.63 -7.19
C THR A 61 1.73 -16.45 -6.23
N ASP A 62 1.92 -15.24 -6.77
CA ASP A 62 1.82 -13.98 -6.06
C ASP A 62 1.33 -12.88 -7.01
N LEU A 63 0.60 -11.89 -6.48
CA LEU A 63 0.25 -10.67 -7.19
C LEU A 63 0.11 -9.53 -6.19
N THR A 64 0.96 -8.51 -6.32
CA THR A 64 0.91 -7.29 -5.52
C THR A 64 0.31 -6.15 -6.31
N LEU A 65 -0.66 -5.45 -5.71
CA LEU A 65 -1.26 -4.24 -6.26
C LEU A 65 -0.47 -3.02 -5.77
N GLU A 66 0.11 -2.27 -6.70
CA GLU A 66 1.07 -1.20 -6.38
C GLU A 66 0.42 0.18 -6.36
N ALA A 67 -0.53 0.43 -7.26
CA ALA A 67 -1.19 1.72 -7.41
C ALA A 67 -2.66 1.54 -7.78
N PRO A 68 -3.60 2.28 -7.17
CA PRO A 68 -4.99 2.29 -7.60
C PRO A 68 -5.12 2.73 -9.07
N LEU A 69 -5.97 2.05 -9.83
CA LEU A 69 -6.28 2.44 -11.21
C LEU A 69 -7.59 3.22 -11.20
N VAL A 70 -7.50 4.55 -11.36
CA VAL A 70 -8.67 5.43 -11.52
C VAL A 70 -9.21 5.32 -12.94
N LEU A 71 -10.52 5.16 -13.07
CA LEU A 71 -11.22 5.05 -14.36
C LEU A 71 -11.92 6.37 -14.72
N PRO A 72 -11.33 7.21 -15.59
CA PRO A 72 -12.00 8.40 -16.11
C PRO A 72 -13.08 8.02 -17.13
N GLU A 73 -13.97 8.96 -17.45
CA GLU A 73 -15.06 8.75 -18.41
C GLU A 73 -14.57 8.27 -19.79
N GLN A 74 -13.43 8.79 -20.24
CA GLN A 74 -12.83 8.45 -21.53
C GLN A 74 -12.23 7.03 -21.52
N GLY A 75 -12.04 6.43 -20.35
CA GLY A 75 -11.40 5.14 -20.16
C GLY A 75 -9.86 5.20 -20.16
N VAL A 76 -9.23 4.05 -19.97
CA VAL A 76 -7.78 3.87 -19.93
C VAL A 76 -7.32 2.82 -20.94
N GLN A 77 -6.09 2.96 -21.41
CA GLN A 77 -5.37 1.88 -22.08
C GLN A 77 -4.71 0.99 -21.03
N VAL A 78 -4.80 -0.32 -21.21
CA VAL A 78 -4.20 -1.31 -20.31
C VAL A 78 -3.26 -2.21 -21.11
N GLN A 79 -2.11 -2.50 -20.51
CA GLN A 79 -1.14 -3.47 -20.99
C GLN A 79 -0.89 -4.50 -19.90
N VAL A 80 -0.91 -5.78 -20.28
CA VAL A 80 -0.48 -6.88 -19.43
C VAL A 80 0.68 -7.58 -20.12
N THR A 81 1.83 -7.62 -19.47
CA THR A 81 3.00 -8.33 -20.00
C THR A 81 3.20 -9.60 -19.20
N VAL A 82 3.32 -10.73 -19.89
CA VAL A 82 3.78 -12.00 -19.33
C VAL A 82 5.17 -12.27 -19.87
N GLY A 83 6.16 -12.35 -18.99
CA GLY A 83 7.56 -12.54 -19.36
C GLY A 83 7.90 -13.96 -19.80
N ALA A 84 9.16 -14.13 -20.17
CA ALA A 84 9.78 -15.43 -20.39
C ALA A 84 9.64 -16.30 -19.12
N PRO A 85 9.59 -17.64 -19.26
CA PRO A 85 9.64 -18.51 -18.11
C PRO A 85 11.03 -18.46 -17.47
N ASP A 86 11.08 -18.27 -16.16
CA ASP A 86 12.27 -18.38 -15.32
C ASP A 86 12.00 -19.43 -14.24
N ALA A 87 12.76 -20.53 -14.26
CA ALA A 87 12.59 -21.68 -13.37
C ALA A 87 11.13 -22.22 -13.28
N GLY A 88 10.37 -22.14 -14.38
CA GLY A 88 8.97 -22.60 -14.45
C GLY A 88 7.92 -21.56 -14.02
N ALA A 89 8.35 -20.36 -13.65
CA ALA A 89 7.49 -19.25 -13.28
C ALA A 89 7.60 -18.11 -14.30
N ARG A 90 6.51 -17.42 -14.60
CA ARG A 90 6.49 -16.29 -15.54
C ARG A 90 6.14 -15.01 -14.80
N PRO A 91 6.96 -13.95 -14.87
CA PRO A 91 6.61 -12.67 -14.25
C PRO A 91 5.46 -12.04 -15.05
N VAL A 92 4.51 -11.44 -14.35
CA VAL A 92 3.36 -10.73 -14.94
C VAL A 92 3.31 -9.30 -14.43
N ARG A 93 3.01 -8.34 -15.30
CA ARG A 93 2.89 -6.92 -14.95
C ARG A 93 1.70 -6.28 -15.63
N VAL A 94 0.92 -5.52 -14.88
CA VAL A 94 -0.22 -4.76 -15.40
C VAL A 94 0.11 -3.27 -15.36
N HIS A 95 0.08 -2.63 -16.52
CA HIS A 95 0.28 -1.20 -16.69
C HIS A 95 -0.97 -0.55 -17.28
N ALA A 96 -1.21 0.71 -16.93
CA ALA A 96 -2.24 1.51 -17.56
C ALA A 96 -1.82 2.96 -17.75
N ARG A 97 -2.49 3.64 -18.69
CA ARG A 97 -2.39 5.08 -18.93
C ARG A 97 -3.71 5.63 -19.46
N ARG A 98 -4.00 6.90 -19.20
CA ARG A 98 -5.27 7.53 -19.62
C ARG A 98 -5.18 8.01 -21.06
N ASP A 99 -4.09 8.69 -21.40
CA ASP A 99 -3.80 9.23 -22.73
C ASP A 99 -2.52 8.61 -23.32
N ALA A 100 -2.39 8.67 -24.64
CA ALA A 100 -1.17 8.27 -25.34
C ALA A 100 0.05 9.15 -24.99
N THR A 101 -0.17 10.40 -24.56
CA THR A 101 0.90 11.31 -24.13
C THR A 101 1.31 11.11 -22.67
N GLU A 102 0.54 10.35 -21.89
CA GLU A 102 0.87 10.06 -20.49
C GLU A 102 1.84 8.86 -20.37
N PRO A 103 2.72 8.86 -19.35
CA PRO A 103 3.55 7.70 -19.05
C PRO A 103 2.69 6.53 -18.54
N TRP A 104 3.13 5.32 -18.86
CA TRP A 104 2.56 4.10 -18.27
C TRP A 104 2.80 4.08 -16.76
N THR A 105 1.76 3.75 -16.00
CA THR A 105 1.86 3.49 -14.56
C THR A 105 1.67 1.99 -14.34
N ARG A 106 2.54 1.37 -13.54
CA ARG A 106 2.37 -0.02 -13.13
C ARG A 106 1.36 -0.07 -11.97
N HIS A 107 0.38 -0.93 -12.11
CA HIS A 107 -0.71 -1.09 -11.14
C HIS A 107 -0.63 -2.43 -10.40
N ALA A 108 -0.05 -3.44 -11.03
CA ALA A 108 0.19 -4.73 -10.39
C ALA A 108 1.43 -5.42 -10.97
N GLU A 109 2.10 -6.21 -10.13
CA GLU A 109 3.20 -7.11 -10.50
C GLU A 109 3.06 -8.41 -9.72
N GLY A 110 3.45 -9.52 -10.34
CA GLY A 110 3.46 -10.82 -9.68
C GLY A 110 4.05 -11.92 -10.55
N THR A 111 3.73 -13.15 -10.20
CA THR A 111 4.25 -14.35 -10.87
C THR A 111 3.14 -15.36 -11.10
N VAL A 112 3.17 -16.03 -12.25
CA VAL A 112 2.26 -17.11 -12.61
C VAL A 112 3.03 -18.39 -12.95
N THR A 113 2.47 -19.54 -12.63
CA THR A 113 3.07 -20.86 -12.87
C THR A 113 2.07 -21.82 -13.47
N GLU A 114 2.56 -22.82 -14.19
CA GLU A 114 1.76 -24.01 -14.52
C GLU A 114 1.44 -24.80 -13.25
N GLY A 115 0.26 -25.44 -13.19
CA GLY A 115 -0.06 -26.36 -12.11
C GLY A 115 -1.52 -26.33 -11.68
N THR A 116 -1.81 -26.99 -10.57
CA THR A 116 -3.15 -26.99 -9.96
C THR A 116 -3.00 -26.85 -8.46
N LYS A 117 -4.09 -26.46 -7.80
CA LYS A 117 -4.12 -26.38 -6.34
C LYS A 117 -5.27 -27.21 -5.78
N PRO A 118 -5.12 -27.78 -4.58
CA PRO A 118 -6.23 -28.44 -3.90
C PRO A 118 -7.39 -27.47 -3.73
N VAL A 119 -8.56 -27.83 -4.25
CA VAL A 119 -9.80 -27.06 -4.10
C VAL A 119 -10.73 -27.71 -3.08
N VAL A 120 -11.55 -26.88 -2.43
CA VAL A 120 -12.42 -27.31 -1.33
C VAL A 120 -13.88 -27.22 -1.76
N ALA A 121 -14.63 -28.32 -1.59
CA ALA A 121 -16.07 -28.34 -1.81
C ALA A 121 -16.81 -27.81 -0.58
N LEU A 122 -17.88 -27.03 -0.79
CA LEU A 122 -18.72 -26.44 0.25
C LEU A 122 -20.16 -26.96 0.14
N THR A 123 -20.33 -28.28 0.23
CA THR A 123 -21.61 -28.97 -0.04
C THR A 123 -22.59 -28.87 1.12
N GLU A 124 -22.12 -28.96 2.37
CA GLU A 124 -22.92 -28.71 3.57
C GLU A 124 -23.06 -27.19 3.78
N TRP A 125 -24.30 -26.69 3.74
CA TRP A 125 -24.53 -25.25 3.74
C TRP A 125 -25.90 -24.84 4.34
N PRO A 126 -25.94 -23.84 5.26
CA PRO A 126 -24.76 -23.28 5.92
C PRO A 126 -24.00 -24.37 6.71
N PRO A 127 -22.69 -24.22 6.96
CA PRO A 127 -21.93 -25.23 7.70
C PRO A 127 -22.55 -25.49 9.07
N ALA A 128 -22.53 -26.76 9.52
CA ALA A 128 -22.98 -27.08 10.88
C ALA A 128 -22.23 -26.24 11.93
N GLY A 129 -23.00 -25.73 12.90
CA GLY A 129 -22.50 -24.88 13.98
C GLY A 129 -22.17 -23.44 13.58
N ALA A 130 -22.47 -23.02 12.34
CA ALA A 130 -22.30 -21.64 11.92
C ALA A 130 -23.53 -20.78 12.30
N GLU A 131 -23.28 -19.67 12.98
CA GLU A 131 -24.31 -18.74 13.43
C GLU A 131 -24.53 -17.63 12.39
N PRO A 132 -25.78 -17.28 12.05
CA PRO A 132 -26.07 -16.21 11.08
C PRO A 132 -25.52 -14.84 11.52
N VAL A 133 -25.02 -14.08 10.56
CA VAL A 133 -24.57 -12.69 10.74
C VAL A 133 -25.47 -11.77 9.90
N ALA A 134 -25.93 -10.68 10.50
CA ALA A 134 -26.73 -9.68 9.79
C ALA A 134 -25.89 -8.98 8.73
N VAL A 135 -26.41 -8.90 7.50
CA VAL A 135 -25.72 -8.29 6.34
C VAL A 135 -26.39 -7.00 5.83
N ASP A 136 -27.56 -6.64 6.35
CA ASP A 136 -28.37 -5.51 5.84
C ASP A 136 -27.64 -4.16 5.95
N ASP A 137 -26.85 -3.98 7.01
CA ASP A 137 -26.11 -2.73 7.27
C ASP A 137 -24.70 -2.71 6.65
N VAL A 138 -24.27 -3.76 5.95
CA VAL A 138 -22.90 -3.87 5.42
C VAL A 138 -22.62 -2.76 4.41
N TYR A 139 -23.49 -2.59 3.41
CA TYR A 139 -23.32 -1.58 2.37
C TYR A 139 -23.54 -0.14 2.87
N PRO A 140 -24.52 0.15 3.75
CA PRO A 140 -24.56 1.43 4.45
C PRO A 140 -23.26 1.79 5.18
N ARG A 141 -22.66 0.85 5.93
CA ARG A 141 -21.38 1.08 6.62
C ARG A 141 -20.22 1.32 5.66
N PHE A 142 -20.18 0.58 4.55
CA PHE A 142 -19.20 0.85 3.48
C PHE A 142 -19.34 2.26 2.93
N ALA A 143 -20.56 2.73 2.69
CA ALA A 143 -20.81 4.08 2.20
C ALA A 143 -20.37 5.15 3.21
N GLU A 144 -20.63 4.95 4.50
CA GLU A 144 -20.14 5.82 5.59
C GLU A 144 -18.60 5.87 5.65
N ALA A 145 -17.94 4.74 5.38
CA ALA A 145 -16.48 4.63 5.27
C ALA A 145 -15.91 5.12 3.91
N GLY A 146 -16.76 5.61 3.00
CA GLY A 146 -16.37 6.18 1.72
C GLY A 146 -16.34 5.20 0.53
N PHE A 147 -16.74 3.93 0.70
CA PHE A 147 -16.90 2.99 -0.42
C PHE A 147 -18.31 3.06 -0.99
N GLY A 148 -18.44 3.67 -2.15
CA GLY A 148 -19.68 3.66 -2.91
C GLY A 148 -19.75 2.44 -3.81
N TYR A 149 -20.20 1.32 -3.24
CA TYR A 149 -20.58 0.14 -3.99
C TYR A 149 -21.98 0.30 -4.57
N GLY A 150 -22.10 0.38 -5.89
CA GLY A 150 -23.37 0.38 -6.61
C GLY A 150 -23.93 -1.03 -6.81
N PRO A 151 -25.09 -1.16 -7.47
CA PRO A 151 -25.84 -2.42 -7.58
C PRO A 151 -25.01 -3.62 -8.07
N ALA A 152 -24.07 -3.41 -9.00
CA ALA A 152 -23.24 -4.49 -9.52
C ALA A 152 -22.25 -5.07 -8.49
N PHE A 153 -21.91 -4.34 -7.43
CA PHE A 153 -20.99 -4.79 -6.36
C PHE A 153 -21.72 -5.13 -5.06
N GLN A 154 -23.04 -4.92 -5.00
CA GLN A 154 -23.87 -5.28 -3.86
C GLN A 154 -24.30 -6.76 -3.88
N GLY A 155 -23.32 -7.65 -4.04
CA GLY A 155 -23.53 -9.08 -4.24
C GLY A 155 -23.70 -9.93 -2.97
N LEU A 156 -23.37 -9.43 -1.77
CA LEU A 156 -23.47 -10.18 -0.52
C LEU A 156 -24.94 -10.43 -0.14
N ARG A 157 -25.33 -11.69 0.05
CA ARG A 157 -26.72 -12.10 0.28
C ARG A 157 -26.99 -12.61 1.69
N ALA A 158 -26.08 -13.41 2.21
CA ALA A 158 -26.16 -13.98 3.54
C ALA A 158 -24.76 -14.28 4.06
N ALA A 159 -24.57 -14.24 5.38
CA ALA A 159 -23.31 -14.59 6.00
C ALA A 159 -23.52 -15.35 7.31
N TRP A 160 -22.51 -16.14 7.67
CA TRP A 160 -22.43 -16.88 8.92
C TRP A 160 -21.02 -16.82 9.49
N THR A 161 -20.91 -17.04 10.79
CA THR A 161 -19.63 -17.13 11.49
C THR A 161 -19.56 -18.44 12.27
N ARG A 162 -18.39 -19.05 12.31
CA ARG A 162 -18.10 -20.19 13.18
C ARG A 162 -16.67 -20.08 13.67
N ASP A 163 -16.49 -19.98 14.97
CA ASP A 163 -15.20 -19.68 15.59
C ASP A 163 -14.56 -18.43 14.94
N ASP A 164 -13.45 -18.59 14.22
CA ASP A 164 -12.76 -17.54 13.47
C ASP A 164 -13.05 -17.54 11.96
N GLU A 165 -13.82 -18.52 11.46
CA GLU A 165 -14.20 -18.62 10.07
C GLU A 165 -15.43 -17.75 9.74
N LEU A 166 -15.46 -17.21 8.53
CA LEU A 166 -16.63 -16.55 7.96
C LEU A 166 -17.10 -17.30 6.73
N PHE A 167 -18.41 -17.32 6.54
CA PHE A 167 -19.07 -17.93 5.40
C PHE A 167 -20.01 -16.94 4.76
N ALA A 168 -20.09 -16.92 3.45
CA ALA A 168 -21.00 -16.04 2.74
C ALA A 168 -21.61 -16.68 1.49
N GLU A 169 -22.85 -16.30 1.21
CA GLU A 169 -23.44 -16.43 -0.11
C GLU A 169 -23.33 -15.10 -0.84
N VAL A 170 -22.77 -15.13 -2.04
CA VAL A 170 -22.68 -13.98 -2.92
C VAL A 170 -23.33 -14.29 -4.27
N GLY A 171 -23.98 -13.30 -4.86
CA GLY A 171 -24.65 -13.47 -6.14
C GLY A 171 -24.94 -12.15 -6.81
N LEU A 172 -24.66 -12.11 -8.11
CA LEU A 172 -24.94 -10.96 -8.95
C LEU A 172 -26.22 -11.19 -9.77
N THR A 173 -26.89 -10.10 -10.10
CA THR A 173 -27.99 -10.07 -11.07
C THR A 173 -27.44 -9.53 -12.40
N ASP A 174 -27.85 -10.12 -13.53
CA ASP A 174 -27.45 -9.68 -14.88
C ASP A 174 -25.93 -9.61 -15.14
N VAL A 175 -25.25 -10.74 -14.93
CA VAL A 175 -23.79 -10.86 -15.12
C VAL A 175 -23.43 -10.96 -16.60
N PRO A 176 -22.57 -10.08 -17.14
CA PRO A 176 -22.01 -10.27 -18.47
C PRO A 176 -21.18 -11.55 -18.52
N ALA A 177 -21.39 -12.37 -19.56
CA ALA A 177 -20.59 -13.57 -19.80
C ALA A 177 -19.15 -13.22 -20.25
N GLY A 178 -18.24 -14.20 -20.18
CA GLY A 178 -16.88 -14.10 -20.75
C GLY A 178 -15.77 -13.75 -19.76
N PHE A 179 -16.04 -13.85 -18.45
CA PHE A 179 -15.04 -13.79 -17.38
C PHE A 179 -14.73 -15.20 -16.87
N LEU A 180 -13.50 -15.42 -16.39
CA LEU A 180 -13.19 -16.63 -15.63
C LEU A 180 -13.97 -16.61 -14.32
N LEU A 181 -13.84 -15.51 -13.57
CA LEU A 181 -14.71 -15.16 -12.46
C LEU A 181 -15.04 -13.67 -12.54
N HIS A 182 -16.32 -13.31 -12.56
CA HIS A 182 -16.71 -11.91 -12.74
C HIS A 182 -16.12 -11.04 -11.61
N PRO A 183 -15.38 -9.96 -11.91
CA PRO A 183 -14.67 -9.19 -10.87
C PRO A 183 -15.58 -8.67 -9.75
N ALA A 184 -16.77 -8.18 -10.08
CA ALA A 184 -17.72 -7.70 -9.07
C ALA A 184 -18.30 -8.83 -8.18
N LEU A 185 -18.39 -10.07 -8.70
CA LEU A 185 -18.83 -11.23 -7.91
C LEU A 185 -17.72 -11.63 -6.94
N PHE A 186 -16.47 -11.61 -7.41
CA PHE A 186 -15.34 -11.90 -6.55
C PHE A 186 -15.14 -10.80 -5.50
N ASP A 187 -15.28 -9.53 -5.88
CA ASP A 187 -15.15 -8.40 -4.95
C ASP A 187 -16.19 -8.47 -3.82
N ALA A 188 -17.45 -8.79 -4.18
CA ALA A 188 -18.50 -9.04 -3.20
C ALA A 188 -18.18 -10.19 -2.23
N ALA A 189 -17.40 -11.20 -2.65
CA ALA A 189 -16.93 -12.25 -1.74
C ALA A 189 -15.97 -11.69 -0.67
N LEU A 190 -15.16 -10.68 -1.03
CA LEU A 190 -14.20 -10.06 -0.12
C LEU A 190 -14.88 -9.16 0.91
N HIS A 191 -16.06 -8.60 0.59
CA HIS A 191 -16.86 -7.81 1.53
C HIS A 191 -17.20 -8.58 2.81
N THR A 192 -17.22 -9.91 2.74
CA THR A 192 -17.38 -10.79 3.91
C THR A 192 -16.34 -10.50 4.99
N ALA A 193 -15.11 -10.12 4.63
CA ALA A 193 -14.06 -9.79 5.60
C ALA A 193 -14.42 -8.57 6.46
N ALA A 194 -15.22 -7.63 5.94
CA ALA A 194 -15.65 -6.45 6.68
C ALA A 194 -16.58 -6.79 7.86
N LEU A 195 -17.16 -7.99 7.90
CA LEU A 195 -17.97 -8.46 9.03
C LEU A 195 -17.15 -8.68 10.31
N ARG A 196 -15.82 -8.80 10.21
CA ARG A 196 -14.89 -8.87 11.35
C ARG A 196 -14.31 -7.51 11.76
N GLY A 197 -14.39 -6.51 10.87
CA GLY A 197 -13.72 -5.23 11.04
C GLY A 197 -14.44 -4.29 12.00
N ASP A 198 -13.71 -3.32 12.50
CA ASP A 198 -14.18 -2.17 13.28
C ASP A 198 -14.78 -1.04 12.40
N GLY A 199 -15.01 -1.32 11.11
CA GLY A 199 -15.46 -0.34 10.12
C GLY A 199 -14.32 0.35 9.39
N THR A 200 -13.06 -0.04 9.60
CA THR A 200 -11.93 0.52 8.83
C THR A 200 -11.97 0.10 7.37
N ALA A 201 -11.74 1.10 6.52
CA ALA A 201 -11.71 0.99 5.07
C ALA A 201 -10.51 0.16 4.59
N GLN A 202 -10.75 -1.03 4.05
CA GLN A 202 -9.67 -1.90 3.55
C GLN A 202 -9.87 -2.30 2.08
N LEU A 203 -8.77 -2.34 1.33
CA LEU A 203 -8.73 -2.82 -0.06
C LEU A 203 -7.79 -4.01 -0.19
N PRO A 204 -8.02 -4.90 -1.18
CA PRO A 204 -7.05 -5.90 -1.59
C PRO A 204 -5.70 -5.27 -1.90
N PHE A 205 -4.62 -5.84 -1.36
CA PHE A 205 -3.26 -5.39 -1.60
C PHE A 205 -2.39 -6.47 -2.24
N ALA A 206 -2.41 -7.69 -1.70
CA ALA A 206 -1.62 -8.79 -2.23
C ALA A 206 -2.40 -10.10 -2.22
N TRP A 207 -2.21 -10.87 -3.29
CA TRP A 207 -2.79 -12.19 -3.49
C TRP A 207 -1.69 -13.22 -3.50
N THR A 208 -1.90 -14.35 -2.85
CA THR A 208 -0.99 -15.48 -2.86
C THR A 208 -1.75 -16.72 -3.28
N GLY A 209 -1.20 -17.43 -4.26
CA GLY A 209 -1.63 -18.78 -4.59
C GLY A 209 -3.07 -18.87 -5.11
N VAL A 210 -3.48 -17.99 -6.02
CA VAL A 210 -4.83 -18.00 -6.61
C VAL A 210 -4.92 -19.08 -7.69
N HIS A 211 -5.99 -19.88 -7.64
CA HIS A 211 -6.30 -20.87 -8.66
C HIS A 211 -7.82 -21.01 -8.84
N LEU A 212 -8.28 -21.08 -10.10
CA LEU A 212 -9.67 -21.33 -10.45
C LEU A 212 -9.81 -22.73 -11.08
N ALA A 213 -10.64 -23.58 -10.50
CA ALA A 213 -10.96 -24.91 -11.01
C ALA A 213 -12.20 -24.91 -11.93
N ALA A 214 -13.07 -23.91 -11.80
CA ALA A 214 -14.22 -23.74 -12.67
C ALA A 214 -14.45 -22.24 -12.97
N THR A 215 -15.16 -21.96 -14.06
CA THR A 215 -15.38 -20.59 -14.55
C THR A 215 -16.87 -20.30 -14.78
N GLY A 216 -17.21 -19.02 -14.90
CA GLY A 216 -18.57 -18.59 -15.27
C GLY A 216 -19.61 -18.68 -14.14
N ALA A 217 -19.18 -18.80 -12.89
CA ALA A 217 -20.07 -18.73 -11.75
C ALA A 217 -20.75 -17.34 -11.67
N THR A 218 -22.07 -17.32 -11.44
CA THR A 218 -22.87 -16.11 -11.24
C THR A 218 -23.30 -15.92 -9.77
N SER A 219 -23.12 -16.98 -8.97
CA SER A 219 -23.37 -17.05 -7.54
C SER A 219 -22.37 -18.01 -6.90
N MET A 220 -21.89 -17.69 -5.70
CA MET A 220 -20.91 -18.50 -4.99
C MET A 220 -21.21 -18.62 -3.50
N ARG A 221 -20.81 -19.75 -2.94
CA ARG A 221 -20.53 -19.94 -1.52
C ARG A 221 -19.06 -19.65 -1.28
N VAL A 222 -18.77 -18.95 -0.20
CA VAL A 222 -17.43 -18.47 0.13
C VAL A 222 -17.13 -18.86 1.57
N ARG A 223 -15.94 -19.40 1.82
CA ARG A 223 -15.38 -19.54 3.16
C ARG A 223 -14.11 -18.70 3.26
N LEU A 224 -14.05 -17.81 4.24
CA LEU A 224 -12.85 -17.07 4.63
C LEU A 224 -12.32 -17.66 5.94
N THR A 225 -11.04 -18.02 5.94
CA THR A 225 -10.33 -18.50 7.13
C THR A 225 -9.16 -17.56 7.41
N PRO A 226 -9.03 -16.99 8.62
CA PRO A 226 -7.88 -16.15 8.96
C PRO A 226 -6.56 -16.92 8.84
N VAL A 227 -5.56 -16.25 8.27
CA VAL A 227 -4.17 -16.72 8.17
C VAL A 227 -3.24 -15.56 8.54
N PRO A 228 -1.95 -15.79 8.86
CA PRO A 228 -1.06 -14.71 9.29
C PRO A 228 -0.97 -13.53 8.31
N GLU A 229 -1.07 -13.80 7.01
CA GLU A 229 -1.00 -12.81 5.94
C GLU A 229 -2.36 -12.22 5.53
N GLY A 230 -3.45 -12.52 6.24
CA GLY A 230 -4.79 -12.01 5.98
C GLY A 230 -5.85 -13.13 5.99
N PHE A 231 -6.44 -13.44 4.83
CA PHE A 231 -7.47 -14.49 4.72
C PHE A 231 -7.16 -15.50 3.61
N ALA A 232 -7.31 -16.79 3.91
CA ALA A 232 -7.47 -17.82 2.90
C ALA A 232 -8.93 -17.87 2.44
N LEU A 233 -9.16 -18.11 1.14
CA LEU A 233 -10.50 -18.21 0.56
C LEU A 233 -10.71 -19.58 -0.10
N ALA A 234 -11.85 -20.20 0.19
CA ALA A 234 -12.40 -21.28 -0.63
C ALA A 234 -13.68 -20.80 -1.29
N LEU A 235 -13.75 -20.97 -2.62
CA LEU A 235 -14.87 -20.54 -3.45
C LEU A 235 -15.56 -21.78 -4.02
N ALA A 236 -16.88 -21.85 -3.90
CA ALA A 236 -17.70 -22.89 -4.50
C ALA A 236 -18.94 -22.29 -5.15
N ASP A 237 -19.56 -22.99 -6.09
CA ASP A 237 -20.83 -22.58 -6.67
C ASP A 237 -22.00 -22.80 -5.68
N ARG A 238 -23.22 -22.52 -6.13
CA ARG A 238 -24.45 -22.71 -5.32
C ARG A 238 -24.72 -24.16 -4.89
N THR A 239 -24.11 -25.14 -5.57
CA THR A 239 -24.23 -26.56 -5.24
C THR A 239 -23.14 -27.03 -4.26
N GLY A 240 -22.13 -26.17 -4.03
CA GLY A 240 -20.95 -26.51 -3.26
C GLY A 240 -19.82 -27.10 -4.09
N ALA A 241 -19.95 -27.17 -5.42
CA ALA A 241 -18.87 -27.62 -6.30
C ALA A 241 -17.75 -26.56 -6.33
N PRO A 242 -16.47 -26.95 -6.21
CA PRO A 242 -15.39 -25.97 -6.11
C PRO A 242 -15.24 -25.09 -7.37
N VAL A 243 -15.09 -23.79 -7.15
CA VAL A 243 -14.81 -22.78 -8.18
C VAL A 243 -13.34 -22.37 -8.14
N GLY A 244 -12.77 -22.20 -6.96
CA GLY A 244 -11.38 -21.80 -6.82
C GLY A 244 -10.93 -21.61 -5.38
N VAL A 245 -9.65 -21.27 -5.22
CA VAL A 245 -9.00 -21.04 -3.93
C VAL A 245 -8.04 -19.86 -3.99
N VAL A 246 -7.82 -19.26 -2.83
CA VAL A 246 -6.77 -18.27 -2.56
C VAL A 246 -6.09 -18.69 -1.27
N ASP A 247 -4.77 -18.87 -1.27
CA ASP A 247 -4.05 -19.27 -0.05
C ASP A 247 -4.01 -18.12 0.95
N ALA A 248 -3.76 -16.91 0.47
CA ALA A 248 -3.79 -15.71 1.28
C ALA A 248 -4.18 -14.47 0.46
N LEU A 249 -5.03 -13.64 1.05
CA LEU A 249 -5.36 -12.30 0.60
C LEU A 249 -5.00 -11.33 1.73
N ALA A 250 -4.00 -10.49 1.47
CA ALA A 250 -3.66 -9.38 2.33
C ALA A 250 -4.53 -8.17 1.99
N LEU A 251 -5.18 -7.62 3.01
CA LEU A 251 -5.93 -6.38 2.93
C LEU A 251 -5.11 -5.25 3.57
N ARG A 252 -5.23 -4.03 3.04
CA ARG A 252 -4.59 -2.84 3.63
C ARG A 252 -5.59 -1.72 3.85
N PRO A 253 -5.43 -0.94 4.93
CA PRO A 253 -6.16 0.31 5.11
C PRO A 253 -5.96 1.20 3.88
N PHE A 254 -7.04 1.80 3.40
CA PHE A 254 -7.00 2.73 2.29
C PHE A 254 -7.29 4.15 2.78
N SER A 255 -6.40 5.09 2.46
CA SER A 255 -6.67 6.53 2.58
C SER A 255 -6.98 7.09 1.19
N ALA A 256 -8.03 7.90 1.10
CA ALA A 256 -8.37 8.61 -0.14
C ALA A 256 -7.37 9.72 -0.47
N GLU A 257 -6.48 10.08 0.46
CA GLU A 257 -5.40 11.03 0.26
C GLU A 257 -4.44 10.51 -0.83
N GLY A 258 -4.60 11.03 -2.05
CA GLY A 258 -3.79 10.64 -3.21
C GLY A 258 -4.61 10.28 -4.45
N LEU A 259 -5.91 10.03 -4.32
CA LEU A 259 -6.79 9.85 -5.48
C LEU A 259 -6.94 11.18 -6.25
N GLY A 260 -6.25 11.29 -7.38
CA GLY A 260 -6.32 12.48 -8.25
C GLY A 260 -5.25 13.55 -8.00
N VAL A 261 -4.28 13.30 -7.11
CA VAL A 261 -3.24 14.27 -6.74
C VAL A 261 -2.01 14.12 -7.65
N ARG A 262 -2.15 14.35 -8.96
CA ARG A 262 -0.98 14.44 -9.85
C ARG A 262 -0.45 15.86 -10.06
N ASP A 263 -1.10 16.88 -9.49
CA ASP A 263 -0.68 18.29 -9.59
C ASP A 263 -0.89 19.11 -8.28
N ALA A 264 -1.04 18.47 -7.11
CA ALA A 264 -1.12 19.25 -5.87
C ALA A 264 0.28 19.67 -5.40
N LEU A 265 0.36 20.89 -4.86
CA LEU A 265 1.51 21.32 -4.09
C LEU A 265 1.46 20.60 -2.74
N PHE A 266 2.37 19.67 -2.53
CA PHE A 266 2.53 19.01 -1.24
C PHE A 266 3.02 20.02 -0.20
N ARG A 267 2.44 19.98 1.00
CA ARG A 267 2.92 20.72 2.17
C ARG A 267 3.55 19.75 3.14
N VAL A 268 4.68 20.13 3.74
CA VAL A 268 5.28 19.41 4.86
C VAL A 268 4.36 19.57 6.07
N ASP A 269 3.87 18.44 6.59
CA ASP A 269 3.12 18.37 7.85
C ASP A 269 3.93 17.58 8.89
N TRP A 270 3.96 18.07 10.12
CA TRP A 270 4.79 17.55 11.19
C TRP A 270 3.95 16.73 12.15
N VAL A 271 4.12 15.40 12.11
CA VAL A 271 3.50 14.49 13.08
C VAL A 271 4.43 14.24 14.28
N PRO A 272 3.92 14.27 15.52
CA PRO A 272 4.73 13.91 16.69
C PRO A 272 5.27 12.49 16.57
N ALA A 273 6.60 12.34 16.60
CA ALA A 273 7.22 11.04 16.77
C ALA A 273 6.93 10.51 18.19
N GLY A 274 6.62 9.21 18.32
CA GLY A 274 6.44 8.58 19.62
C GLY A 274 7.70 8.63 20.49
N THR A 275 7.53 8.57 21.81
CA THR A 275 8.64 8.59 22.78
C THR A 275 9.32 7.23 22.88
N SER A 276 10.31 6.98 22.02
CA SER A 276 11.31 5.92 22.25
C SER A 276 12.69 6.55 22.41
N SER A 277 13.27 6.50 23.61
CA SER A 277 14.66 6.89 23.82
C SER A 277 15.58 5.78 23.31
N GLY A 278 16.24 6.04 22.18
CA GLY A 278 17.16 5.10 21.53
C GLY A 278 18.64 5.25 21.93
N PHE A 279 18.91 5.92 23.07
CA PHE A 279 20.25 6.12 23.63
C PHE A 279 20.19 6.38 25.14
N THR A 280 21.25 6.01 25.85
CA THR A 280 21.42 6.29 27.29
C THR A 280 22.55 7.27 27.58
N ARG A 281 23.60 7.29 26.73
CA ARG A 281 24.75 8.17 26.87
C ARG A 281 24.91 9.08 25.67
N CYS A 282 25.07 10.37 25.92
CA CYS A 282 25.23 11.37 24.87
C CYS A 282 26.33 12.40 25.18
N ALA A 283 26.75 13.09 24.14
CA ALA A 283 27.69 14.20 24.22
C ALA A 283 27.10 15.45 23.56
N VAL A 284 27.52 16.64 24.00
CA VAL A 284 27.18 17.91 23.37
C VAL A 284 28.45 18.56 22.81
N LEU A 285 28.45 18.82 21.51
CA LEU A 285 29.55 19.39 20.72
C LEU A 285 29.33 20.90 20.59
N GLY A 286 29.65 21.65 21.65
CA GLY A 286 29.43 23.08 21.73
C GLY A 286 28.89 23.52 23.09
N ASP A 287 28.64 24.82 23.21
CA ASP A 287 28.07 25.44 24.41
C ASP A 287 26.56 25.68 24.23
N ASP A 288 25.74 24.77 24.78
CA ASP A 288 24.27 24.90 24.84
C ASP A 288 23.74 24.33 26.17
N PRO A 289 23.70 25.13 27.25
CA PRO A 289 23.30 24.67 28.57
C PRO A 289 21.81 24.27 28.65
N ASP A 290 20.96 24.85 27.79
CA ASP A 290 19.55 24.49 27.70
C ASP A 290 19.38 23.08 27.13
N LEU A 291 20.16 22.74 26.10
CA LEU A 291 20.14 21.40 25.50
C LEU A 291 20.65 20.35 26.49
N VAL A 292 21.73 20.64 27.21
CA VAL A 292 22.24 19.76 28.28
C VAL A 292 21.15 19.49 29.31
N THR A 293 20.50 20.54 29.81
CA THR A 293 19.41 20.43 30.79
C THR A 293 18.24 19.58 30.26
N ALA A 294 17.85 19.77 29.00
CA ALA A 294 16.76 19.02 28.38
C ALA A 294 17.09 17.52 28.22
N LEU A 295 18.34 17.19 27.85
CA LEU A 295 18.80 15.80 27.70
C LEU A 295 18.82 15.08 29.06
N GLU A 296 19.28 15.74 30.12
CA GLU A 296 19.28 15.20 31.48
C GLU A 296 17.85 14.97 32.00
N GLN A 297 16.93 15.91 31.75
CA GLN A 297 15.51 15.76 32.10
C GLN A 297 14.82 14.62 31.34
N ALA A 298 15.29 14.32 30.13
CA ALA A 298 14.84 13.17 29.34
C ALA A 298 15.47 11.84 29.79
N GLY A 299 16.36 11.86 30.81
CA GLY A 299 16.99 10.67 31.39
C GLY A 299 18.28 10.22 30.71
N ALA A 300 18.89 11.05 29.85
CA ALA A 300 20.18 10.75 29.23
C ALA A 300 21.36 11.19 30.11
N GLU A 301 22.42 10.38 30.17
CA GLU A 301 23.69 10.71 30.80
C GLU A 301 24.54 11.54 29.81
N VAL A 302 24.82 12.81 30.13
CA VAL A 302 25.70 13.68 29.32
C VAL A 302 27.16 13.43 29.73
N VAL A 303 27.86 12.60 28.96
CA VAL A 303 29.22 12.13 29.31
C VAL A 303 30.34 13.08 28.91
N SER A 304 30.05 14.06 28.04
CA SER A 304 31.01 15.11 27.66
C SER A 304 30.33 16.33 27.06
N VAL A 305 30.87 17.50 27.38
CA VAL A 305 30.52 18.79 26.75
C VAL A 305 31.81 19.40 26.23
N GLN A 306 31.86 19.71 24.93
CA GLN A 306 33.03 20.30 24.30
C GLN A 306 32.82 21.79 24.08
N SER A 307 33.44 22.61 24.92
CA SER A 307 33.47 24.06 24.75
C SER A 307 34.78 24.44 24.04
N GLY A 308 34.70 24.69 22.73
CA GLY A 308 35.81 25.17 21.91
C GLY A 308 35.48 26.50 21.24
N SER A 309 36.46 27.40 21.12
CA SER A 309 36.34 28.66 20.37
C SER A 309 36.39 28.47 18.84
N ASN A 310 36.74 27.26 18.38
CA ASN A 310 36.77 26.89 16.97
C ASN A 310 35.65 25.88 16.67
N PRO A 311 34.60 26.27 15.90
CA PRO A 311 33.45 25.40 15.61
C PRO A 311 33.79 24.12 14.83
N THR A 312 35.01 24.02 14.28
CA THR A 312 35.42 22.94 13.38
C THR A 312 36.35 21.91 14.01
N GLU A 313 36.68 22.01 15.30
CA GLU A 313 37.55 21.05 15.99
C GLU A 313 36.79 20.36 17.14
N HIS A 314 36.00 19.34 16.78
CA HIS A 314 35.28 18.52 17.76
C HIS A 314 35.93 17.13 17.85
N SER A 315 36.45 16.77 19.03
CA SER A 315 36.97 15.42 19.26
C SER A 315 35.80 14.43 19.34
N ARG A 316 35.89 13.26 18.70
CA ARG A 316 34.80 12.27 18.83
C ARG A 316 34.75 11.67 20.24
N PRO A 317 33.62 11.77 20.96
CA PRO A 317 33.50 11.23 22.31
C PRO A 317 33.25 9.72 22.24
N ALA A 318 34.30 8.92 22.43
CA ALA A 318 34.25 7.46 22.30
C ALA A 318 33.27 6.75 23.26
N ALA A 319 32.88 7.41 24.36
CA ALA A 319 31.96 6.87 25.38
C ALA A 319 30.48 7.22 25.15
N ALA A 320 30.17 8.07 24.14
CA ALA A 320 28.81 8.45 23.81
C ALA A 320 28.21 7.50 22.75
N GLU A 321 26.89 7.35 22.76
CA GLU A 321 26.15 6.68 21.68
C GLU A 321 25.69 7.67 20.61
N VAL A 322 25.46 8.92 21.04
CA VAL A 322 24.98 10.05 20.23
C VAL A 322 25.76 11.31 20.61
N ALA A 323 26.19 12.09 19.62
CA ALA A 323 26.78 13.40 19.80
C ALA A 323 25.85 14.46 19.19
N PHE A 324 25.41 15.42 20.00
CA PHE A 324 24.55 16.51 19.61
C PHE A 324 25.37 17.74 19.25
N LEU A 325 25.19 18.26 18.05
CA LEU A 325 25.80 19.50 17.55
C LEU A 325 24.74 20.61 17.55
N PRO A 326 24.66 21.45 18.60
CA PRO A 326 23.80 22.62 18.59
C PRO A 326 24.26 23.63 17.52
N VAL A 327 23.32 24.08 16.70
CA VAL A 327 23.56 25.15 15.72
C VAL A 327 23.38 26.49 16.43
N PRO A 328 24.45 27.31 16.57
CA PRO A 328 24.37 28.57 17.29
C PRO A 328 23.59 29.60 16.47
N ARG A 329 22.88 30.47 17.19
CA ARG A 329 22.27 31.66 16.60
C ARG A 329 23.36 32.68 16.31
N GLY A 330 23.66 32.89 15.04
CA GLY A 330 24.64 33.90 14.66
C GLY A 330 24.12 35.32 14.83
N THR A 331 25.04 36.24 15.12
CA THR A 331 24.75 37.68 15.23
C THR A 331 25.52 38.40 14.13
N GLY A 332 24.80 39.05 13.21
CA GLY A 332 25.44 39.67 12.04
C GLY A 332 24.52 39.78 10.83
N ALA A 333 25.11 40.10 9.68
CA ALA A 333 24.37 40.13 8.42
C ALA A 333 23.95 38.70 8.03
N VAL A 334 22.65 38.50 7.77
CA VAL A 334 22.06 37.18 7.49
C VAL A 334 22.86 36.35 6.46
N PRO A 335 23.31 36.89 5.30
CA PRO A 335 24.06 36.08 4.33
C PRO A 335 25.40 35.55 4.84
N ASP A 336 26.08 36.33 5.68
CA ASP A 336 27.39 35.95 6.23
C ASP A 336 27.22 34.90 7.32
N VAL A 337 26.23 35.10 8.19
CA VAL A 337 25.87 34.14 9.24
C VAL A 337 25.43 32.80 8.62
N VAL A 338 24.55 32.82 7.61
CA VAL A 338 24.11 31.59 6.91
C VAL A 338 25.32 30.85 6.34
N ARG A 339 26.22 31.57 5.66
CA ARG A 339 27.42 30.94 5.05
C ARG A 339 28.33 30.34 6.10
N GLU A 340 28.59 31.05 7.18
CA GLU A 340 29.44 30.61 8.28
C GLU A 340 28.86 29.37 8.95
N THR A 341 27.57 29.42 9.31
CA THR A 341 26.85 28.32 9.95
C THR A 341 26.80 27.06 9.07
N VAL A 342 26.42 27.19 7.80
CA VAL A 342 26.37 26.05 6.87
C VAL A 342 27.77 25.46 6.64
N THR A 343 28.79 26.30 6.48
CA THR A 343 30.16 25.82 6.26
C THR A 343 30.71 25.11 7.49
N GLY A 344 30.44 25.63 8.69
CA GLY A 344 30.82 25.01 9.96
C GLY A 344 30.17 23.64 10.16
N VAL A 345 28.85 23.56 10.03
CA VAL A 345 28.12 22.28 10.17
C VAL A 345 28.56 21.28 9.10
N LEU A 346 28.71 21.70 7.85
CA LEU A 346 29.17 20.83 6.76
C LEU A 346 30.58 20.28 7.02
N ALA A 347 31.48 21.07 7.60
CA ALA A 347 32.80 20.61 7.98
C ALA A 347 32.71 19.49 9.04
N THR A 348 31.91 19.70 10.10
CA THR A 348 31.71 18.69 11.15
C THR A 348 31.04 17.43 10.60
N VAL A 349 30.01 17.54 9.75
CA VAL A 349 29.34 16.38 9.14
C VAL A 349 30.31 15.58 8.26
N ARG A 350 31.14 16.25 7.45
CA ARG A 350 32.15 15.59 6.61
C ARG A 350 33.20 14.87 7.44
N GLU A 351 33.68 15.50 8.51
CA GLU A 351 34.60 14.87 9.44
C GLU A 351 33.94 13.64 10.09
N TRP A 352 32.69 13.74 10.54
CA TRP A 352 31.97 12.64 11.16
C TRP A 352 31.72 11.47 10.22
N ALA A 353 31.36 11.75 8.96
CA ALA A 353 31.12 10.72 7.94
C ALA A 353 32.40 9.95 7.56
N ALA A 354 33.58 10.54 7.78
CA ALA A 354 34.86 9.97 7.38
C ALA A 354 35.47 8.97 8.38
N GLY A 355 34.82 8.67 9.51
CA GLY A 355 35.29 7.58 10.37
C GLY A 355 34.31 7.10 11.42
N ASP A 356 34.76 6.15 12.23
CA ASP A 356 33.91 5.51 13.24
C ASP A 356 33.69 6.41 14.46
N GLY A 357 32.46 6.41 14.99
CA GLY A 357 32.07 7.24 16.13
C GLY A 357 30.57 7.17 16.45
N PRO A 358 30.11 7.90 17.48
CA PRO A 358 28.69 7.97 17.83
C PRO A 358 27.87 8.59 16.70
N ARG A 359 26.56 8.39 16.73
CA ARG A 359 25.65 9.06 15.78
C ARG A 359 25.68 10.57 15.99
N LEU A 360 25.88 11.35 14.93
CA LEU A 360 25.79 12.81 14.98
C LEU A 360 24.34 13.25 14.84
N VAL A 361 23.88 14.13 15.73
CA VAL A 361 22.56 14.78 15.65
C VAL A 361 22.76 16.28 15.64
N VAL A 362 22.40 16.93 14.53
CA VAL A 362 22.44 18.39 14.42
C VAL A 362 21.16 18.96 15.02
N VAL A 363 21.29 19.91 15.95
CA VAL A 363 20.17 20.49 16.69
C VAL A 363 19.95 21.93 16.25
N THR A 364 18.83 22.18 15.60
CA THR A 364 18.41 23.52 15.14
C THR A 364 17.24 24.05 15.97
N ARG A 365 17.15 25.37 16.18
CA ARG A 365 16.02 26.00 16.90
C ARG A 365 15.36 27.10 16.06
N GLY A 366 14.07 26.96 15.77
CA GLY A 366 13.34 27.95 14.94
C GLY A 366 13.78 27.97 13.47
N ALA A 367 14.30 26.84 13.00
CA ALA A 367 14.74 26.62 11.61
C ALA A 367 13.59 26.25 10.66
N VAL A 368 12.52 25.69 11.20
CA VAL A 368 11.32 25.27 10.46
C VAL A 368 10.08 25.55 11.30
N ALA A 369 8.98 25.91 10.65
CA ALA A 369 7.68 26.00 11.28
C ALA A 369 7.12 24.58 11.44
N THR A 370 7.02 24.13 12.68
CA THR A 370 6.51 22.79 13.03
C THR A 370 5.04 22.81 13.39
N ARG A 371 4.46 24.01 13.54
CA ARG A 371 3.05 24.25 13.85
C ARG A 371 2.49 25.37 12.96
N ASP A 372 1.19 25.33 12.73
CA ASP A 372 0.51 26.40 12.00
C ASP A 372 0.67 27.75 12.71
N GLY A 373 1.10 28.76 11.95
CA GLY A 373 1.32 30.13 12.44
C GLY A 373 2.64 30.35 13.17
N GLU A 374 3.54 29.36 13.23
CA GLU A 374 4.89 29.53 13.74
C GLU A 374 5.77 30.33 12.75
N ASP A 375 6.53 31.29 13.25
CA ASP A 375 7.52 32.03 12.47
C ASP A 375 8.85 31.25 12.39
N VAL A 376 9.67 31.53 11.38
CA VAL A 376 11.01 30.92 11.20
C VAL A 376 12.07 31.99 11.44
N PRO A 377 12.40 32.30 12.72
CA PRO A 377 13.27 33.41 13.06
C PRO A 377 14.75 33.14 12.79
N ASP A 378 15.15 31.88 12.60
CA ASP A 378 16.55 31.49 12.43
C ASP A 378 16.82 30.98 11.02
N LEU A 379 17.04 31.91 10.09
CA LEU A 379 17.33 31.60 8.70
C LEU A 379 18.67 30.86 8.50
N ALA A 380 19.60 30.99 9.45
CA ALA A 380 20.88 30.30 9.37
C ALA A 380 20.73 28.82 9.75
N ALA A 381 19.99 28.52 10.81
CA ALA A 381 19.63 27.16 11.14
C ALA A 381 18.66 26.54 10.11
N ALA A 382 17.79 27.35 9.48
CA ALA A 382 16.92 26.90 8.38
C ALA A 382 17.70 26.43 7.15
N ALA A 383 18.88 27.00 6.89
CA ALA A 383 19.75 26.57 5.78
C ALA A 383 20.56 25.30 6.10
N VAL A 384 20.58 24.86 7.37
CA VAL A 384 21.23 23.63 7.82
C VAL A 384 20.25 22.44 7.82
N TRP A 385 18.96 22.70 8.04
CA TRP A 385 17.89 21.71 7.93
C TRP A 385 17.63 21.36 6.46
#